data_AF-A0A523AEC7-F1
#
_entry.id   AF-A0A523AEC7-F1
#
_cell.length_a   1.000
_cell.length_b   1.000
_cell.length_c   1.000
_cell.angle_alpha   90.00
_cell.angle_beta   90.00
_cell.angle_gamma   90.00
#
_symmetry.space_group_name_H-M   'P 1'
#
loop_
_entity.id
_entity.type
_entity.pdbx_description
1 polymer ?
#
loop_
_entity_poly.entity_id
_entity_poly.type
_entity_poly.pdbx_seq_one_letter_code
_entity_poly.pdbx_strand_id
1 'polypeptide(L)'
;MKYKFPRGMRISKLEEREKFYREEFDLVKVENWLSWRDIRNTAFAVIIGRKTNVYLQKFYEKKDKALIITDHKDLNGVLDYILYYLPEGVYYDRNLYHLKASPFRAGMDRKAYKPLLASLASI
;
A
#
# COMPACT_ATOMS: atom_id res chain seq x y z
N MET A 1 -7.62 2.26 23.64
CA MET A 1 -8.32 0.97 23.53
C MET A 1 -7.28 -0.15 23.55
N LYS A 2 -7.34 -1.09 24.49
CA LYS A 2 -6.37 -2.20 24.57
C LYS A 2 -6.94 -3.39 23.80
N TYR A 3 -6.45 -3.61 22.59
CA TYR A 3 -6.86 -4.76 21.78
C TYR A 3 -6.55 -6.07 22.52
N LYS A 4 -7.50 -7.01 22.52
CA LYS A 4 -7.29 -8.40 22.99
C LYS A 4 -7.18 -9.29 21.76
N PHE A 5 -5.98 -9.74 21.46
CA PHE A 5 -5.72 -10.60 20.31
C PHE A 5 -5.72 -12.08 20.75
N PRO A 6 -6.32 -12.98 19.95
CA PRO A 6 -6.33 -14.40 20.27
C PRO A 6 -4.97 -15.05 20.04
N ARG A 7 -4.68 -16.17 20.74
CA ARG A 7 -3.61 -17.12 20.39
C ARG A 7 -2.22 -16.48 20.17
N GLY A 8 -1.79 -15.60 21.06
CA GLY A 8 -0.47 -14.96 20.98
C GLY A 8 -0.29 -13.96 19.82
N MET A 9 -1.37 -13.65 19.08
CA MET A 9 -1.33 -12.63 18.04
C MET A 9 -1.08 -11.24 18.63
N ARG A 10 -0.52 -10.35 17.81
CA ARG A 10 -0.29 -8.95 18.14
C ARG A 10 -0.29 -8.11 16.88
N ILE A 11 -0.28 -6.80 17.07
CA ILE A 11 -0.05 -5.83 15.99
C ILE A 11 1.37 -6.04 15.43
N SER A 12 1.48 -6.03 14.10
CA SER A 12 2.77 -6.06 13.40
C SER A 12 3.51 -4.73 13.54
N LYS A 13 4.81 -4.79 13.78
CA LYS A 13 5.73 -3.64 13.78
C LYS A 13 5.99 -3.17 12.35
N LEU A 14 6.50 -1.96 12.17
CA LEU A 14 6.77 -1.41 10.84
C LEU A 14 7.86 -2.20 10.12
N GLU A 15 8.91 -2.61 10.82
CA GLU A 15 10.01 -3.40 10.28
C GLU A 15 9.53 -4.79 9.83
N GLU A 16 8.55 -5.37 10.55
CA GLU A 16 7.94 -6.65 10.20
C GLU A 16 7.07 -6.53 8.95
N ARG A 17 6.32 -5.42 8.82
CA ARG A 17 5.53 -5.13 7.60
C ARG A 17 6.45 -4.95 6.41
N GLU A 18 7.53 -4.18 6.57
CA GLU A 18 8.50 -3.96 5.51
C GLU A 18 9.15 -5.28 5.08
N LYS A 19 9.64 -6.07 6.04
CA LYS A 19 10.22 -7.39 5.77
C LYS A 19 9.25 -8.29 5.01
N PHE A 20 8.01 -8.38 5.49
CA PHE A 20 6.97 -9.18 4.83
C PHE A 20 6.80 -8.75 3.36
N TYR A 21 6.62 -7.46 3.09
CA TYR A 21 6.39 -6.98 1.73
C TYR A 21 7.61 -7.08 0.80
N ARG A 22 8.84 -7.11 1.35
CA ARG A 22 10.07 -7.23 0.55
C ARG A 22 10.49 -8.67 0.31
N GLU A 23 10.31 -9.55 1.30
CA GLU A 23 10.93 -10.87 1.32
C GLU A 23 9.92 -12.02 1.23
N GLU A 24 8.70 -11.83 1.72
CA GLU A 24 7.71 -12.92 1.86
C GLU A 24 6.49 -12.75 0.95
N PHE A 25 6.14 -11.51 0.61
CA PHE A 25 4.94 -11.20 -0.16
C PHE A 25 5.10 -11.55 -1.63
N ASP A 26 4.36 -12.57 -2.05
CA ASP A 26 4.42 -13.10 -3.40
C ASP A 26 3.46 -12.34 -4.33
N LEU A 27 4.01 -11.38 -5.07
CA LEU A 27 3.22 -10.56 -6.01
C LEU A 27 2.66 -11.39 -7.17
N VAL A 28 3.36 -12.45 -7.59
CA VAL A 28 2.91 -13.36 -8.66
C VAL A 28 1.61 -14.06 -8.26
N LYS A 29 1.48 -14.46 -6.98
CA LYS A 29 0.20 -15.02 -6.48
C LYS A 29 -0.94 -14.00 -6.54
N VAL A 30 -0.67 -12.72 -6.28
CA VAL A 30 -1.68 -11.66 -6.35
C VAL A 30 -2.07 -11.38 -7.80
N GLU A 31 -1.09 -11.32 -8.71
CA GLU A 31 -1.31 -11.21 -10.16
C GLU A 31 -2.20 -12.35 -10.67
N ASN A 32 -1.89 -13.59 -10.28
CA ASN A 32 -2.70 -14.75 -10.65
C ASN A 32 -4.13 -14.66 -10.08
N TRP A 33 -4.27 -14.30 -8.80
CA TRP A 33 -5.57 -14.13 -8.14
C TRP A 33 -6.42 -13.04 -8.81
N LEU A 34 -5.80 -11.96 -9.30
CA LEU A 34 -6.46 -10.84 -9.96
C LEU A 34 -6.37 -10.88 -11.49
N SER A 35 -5.97 -12.01 -12.08
CA SER A 35 -5.78 -12.15 -13.53
C SER A 35 -7.05 -11.91 -14.35
N TRP A 36 -8.22 -12.07 -13.73
CA TRP A 36 -9.53 -11.87 -14.35
C TRP A 36 -9.97 -10.40 -14.46
N ARG A 37 -9.18 -9.44 -13.97
CA ARG A 37 -9.57 -8.02 -13.93
C ARG A 37 -8.49 -7.07 -14.46
N ASP A 38 -8.93 -5.88 -14.85
CA ASP A 38 -8.06 -4.78 -15.23
C ASP A 38 -7.47 -4.08 -14.00
N ILE A 39 -6.22 -4.38 -13.68
CA ILE A 39 -5.48 -3.77 -12.56
C ILE A 39 -5.35 -2.27 -12.73
N ARG A 40 -5.09 -1.78 -13.95
CA ARG A 40 -4.84 -0.35 -14.20
C ARG A 40 -6.04 0.52 -13.86
N ASN A 41 -7.25 -0.01 -14.03
CA ASN A 41 -8.50 0.67 -13.71
C ASN A 41 -9.06 0.28 -12.33
N THR A 42 -8.30 -0.44 -11.50
CA THR A 42 -8.71 -0.82 -10.15
C THR A 42 -8.30 0.25 -9.15
N ALA A 43 -9.19 0.65 -8.24
CA ALA A 43 -8.78 1.48 -7.11
C ALA A 43 -8.27 0.60 -5.96
N PHE A 44 -7.11 0.95 -5.40
CA PHE A 44 -6.61 0.35 -4.16
C PHE A 44 -6.77 1.33 -3.01
N ALA A 45 -6.81 0.82 -1.78
CA ALA A 45 -6.84 1.66 -0.60
C ALA A 45 -5.87 1.14 0.45
N VAL A 46 -5.17 2.05 1.12
CA VAL A 46 -4.34 1.72 2.27
C VAL A 46 -4.86 2.43 3.52
N ILE A 47 -4.84 1.71 4.63
CA ILE A 47 -5.04 2.26 5.97
C ILE A 47 -3.68 2.24 6.63
N ILE A 48 -3.16 3.41 7.07
CA ILE A 48 -1.79 3.48 7.57
C ILE A 48 -1.73 3.07 9.05
N GLY A 49 -2.46 3.77 9.92
CA GLY A 49 -2.39 3.54 11.36
C GLY A 49 -3.69 3.88 12.10
N ARG A 50 -4.82 3.92 11.39
CA ARG A 50 -6.11 4.38 11.93
C ARG A 50 -6.60 3.52 13.10
N LYS A 51 -6.32 2.22 13.07
CA LYS A 51 -6.74 1.26 14.10
C LYS A 51 -5.62 0.98 15.08
N THR A 52 -4.42 0.72 14.57
CA THR A 52 -3.29 0.25 15.38
C THR A 52 -2.48 1.36 16.01
N ASN A 53 -2.57 2.60 15.49
CA ASN A 53 -1.68 3.71 15.81
C ASN A 53 -0.19 3.40 15.57
N VAL A 54 0.11 2.42 14.70
CA VAL A 54 1.46 2.05 14.24
C VAL A 54 1.61 2.49 12.79
N TYR A 55 2.40 3.54 12.57
CA TYR A 55 2.62 4.18 11.27
C TYR A 55 3.98 4.91 11.26
N LEU A 56 4.52 5.18 10.07
CA LEU A 56 5.70 6.03 9.92
C LEU A 56 5.36 7.48 10.29
N GLN A 57 6.14 8.10 11.19
CA GLN A 57 5.82 9.41 11.75
C GLN A 57 5.67 10.53 10.71
N LYS A 58 6.37 10.44 9.57
CA LYS A 58 6.22 11.33 8.41
C LYS A 58 4.80 11.37 7.81
N PHE A 59 3.92 10.44 8.19
CA PHE A 59 2.52 10.37 7.75
C PHE A 59 1.50 10.64 8.86
N TYR A 60 1.92 11.29 9.95
CA TYR A 60 1.04 11.64 11.06
C TYR A 60 -0.31 12.25 10.61
N GLU A 61 -0.29 13.21 9.68
CA GLU A 61 -1.50 13.90 9.17
C GLU A 61 -2.44 13.01 8.33
N LYS A 62 -1.96 11.82 7.94
CA LYS A 62 -2.68 10.84 7.12
C LYS A 62 -3.09 9.61 7.91
N LYS A 63 -2.60 9.42 9.14
CA LYS A 63 -2.75 8.17 9.91
C LYS A 63 -4.20 7.73 10.10
N ASP A 64 -5.12 8.68 10.24
CA ASP A 64 -6.55 8.44 10.51
C ASP A 64 -7.41 8.39 9.23
N LYS A 65 -6.80 8.56 8.05
CA LYS A 65 -7.47 8.60 6.75
C LYS A 65 -7.27 7.29 5.99
N ALA A 66 -8.27 6.93 5.17
CA ALA A 66 -8.05 5.96 4.12
C ALA A 66 -7.44 6.68 2.92
N LEU A 67 -6.32 6.18 2.40
CA LEU A 67 -5.70 6.74 1.20
C LEU A 67 -6.04 5.86 0.01
N ILE A 68 -6.63 6.46 -1.02
CA ILE A 68 -6.97 5.76 -2.25
C ILE A 68 -5.82 5.90 -3.24
N ILE A 69 -5.38 4.78 -3.80
CA ILE A 69 -4.34 4.67 -4.81
C ILE A 69 -5.01 4.40 -6.16
N THR A 70 -5.04 5.42 -7.01
CA THR A 70 -5.51 5.35 -8.39
C THR A 70 -4.41 5.60 -9.41
N ASP A 71 -3.27 6.19 -9.00
CA ASP A 71 -2.13 6.51 -9.87
C ASP A 71 -1.10 5.37 -9.83
N HIS A 72 -1.46 4.23 -10.43
CA HIS A 72 -0.59 3.07 -10.65
C HIS A 72 -0.87 2.45 -12.01
N LYS A 73 0.13 1.75 -12.57
CA LYS A 73 0.03 1.07 -13.86
C LYS A 73 -0.32 -0.41 -13.70
N ASP A 74 0.18 -1.01 -12.64
CA ASP A 74 0.17 -2.45 -12.37
C ASP A 74 0.36 -2.68 -10.84
N LEU A 75 0.44 -3.95 -10.44
CA LEU A 75 0.59 -4.33 -9.04
C LEU A 75 1.97 -3.97 -8.44
N ASN A 76 3.02 -3.84 -9.26
CA ASN A 76 4.31 -3.32 -8.80
C ASN A 76 4.18 -1.86 -8.37
N GLY A 77 3.48 -1.04 -9.17
CA GLY A 77 3.17 0.33 -8.80
C GLY A 77 2.38 0.42 -7.50
N VAL A 78 1.47 -0.53 -7.21
CA VAL A 78 0.77 -0.60 -5.92
C VAL A 78 1.73 -0.98 -4.78
N LEU A 79 2.62 -1.96 -5.01
CA LEU A 79 3.61 -2.39 -4.03
C LEU A 79 4.56 -1.24 -3.62
N ASP A 80 4.93 -0.35 -4.55
CA ASP A 80 5.71 0.86 -4.23
C ASP A 80 5.01 1.74 -3.19
N TYR A 81 3.69 1.95 -3.31
CA TYR A 81 2.92 2.68 -2.30
C TYR A 81 2.83 1.93 -0.98
N ILE A 82 2.67 0.61 -1.01
CA ILE A 82 2.63 -0.23 0.19
C ILE A 82 3.95 -0.11 0.95
N LEU A 83 5.09 -0.22 0.28
CA LEU A 83 6.42 -0.08 0.88
C LEU A 83 6.69 1.34 1.38
N TYR A 84 6.14 2.36 0.70
CA TYR A 84 6.29 3.74 1.13
C TYR A 84 5.50 4.05 2.42
N TYR A 85 4.29 3.51 2.55
CA TYR A 85 3.39 3.79 3.67
C TYR A 85 3.49 2.81 4.84
N LEU A 86 3.93 1.56 4.59
CA LEU A 86 3.91 0.43 5.53
C LEU A 86 2.55 0.29 6.26
N PRO A 87 1.45 0.17 5.49
CA PRO A 87 0.11 0.27 6.04
C PRO A 87 -0.27 -0.89 6.97
N GLU A 88 -1.23 -0.66 7.87
CA GLU A 88 -1.84 -1.72 8.67
C GLU A 88 -2.78 -2.61 7.84
N GLY A 89 -3.24 -2.15 6.68
CA GLY A 89 -4.08 -2.93 5.77
C GLY A 89 -4.14 -2.34 4.37
N VAL A 90 -4.26 -3.24 3.38
CA VAL A 90 -4.39 -2.93 1.95
C VAL A 90 -5.68 -3.55 1.44
N TYR A 91 -6.44 -2.80 0.65
CA TYR A 91 -7.72 -3.19 0.09
C TYR A 91 -7.74 -2.87 -1.41
N TYR A 92 -8.58 -3.57 -2.15
CA TYR A 92 -8.92 -3.21 -3.53
C TYR A 92 -10.43 -3.08 -3.66
N ASP A 93 -10.88 -2.16 -4.50
CA ASP A 93 -12.29 -2.04 -4.84
C ASP A 93 -12.66 -3.10 -5.89
N ARG A 94 -13.89 -3.62 -5.81
CA ARG A 94 -14.46 -4.54 -6.80
C ARG A 94 -14.93 -3.81 -8.06
N ASN A 95 -15.14 -2.49 -7.98
CA ASN A 95 -15.47 -1.67 -9.14
C ASN A 95 -14.21 -1.37 -9.99
N LEU A 96 -14.44 -1.12 -11.28
CA LEU A 96 -13.43 -0.60 -12.21
C LEU A 96 -13.76 0.85 -12.54
N TYR A 97 -12.73 1.68 -12.56
CA TYR A 97 -12.82 3.11 -12.77
C TYR A 97 -12.09 3.46 -14.05
N HIS A 98 -12.85 3.60 -15.13
CA HIS A 98 -12.33 4.17 -16.38
C HIS A 98 -12.14 5.68 -16.19
N LEU A 99 -11.01 6.06 -15.59
CA LEU A 99 -10.68 7.45 -15.38
C LEU A 99 -10.45 8.11 -16.75
N LYS A 100 -11.42 8.88 -17.24
CA LYS A 100 -11.12 10.02 -18.13
C LYS A 100 -10.31 11.01 -17.28
N ALA A 101 -8.99 10.92 -17.33
CA ALA A 101 -8.01 11.83 -16.73
C ALA A 101 -8.60 12.78 -15.66
N SER A 102 -8.95 12.26 -14.49
CA SER A 102 -9.51 13.08 -13.40
C SER A 102 -8.38 13.55 -12.48
N PRO A 103 -8.38 14.82 -12.03
CA PRO A 103 -7.23 15.47 -11.40
C PRO A 103 -6.99 15.08 -9.93
N PHE A 104 -7.80 14.21 -9.33
CA PHE A 104 -7.60 13.76 -7.96
C PHE A 104 -6.51 12.68 -7.86
N ARG A 105 -5.27 13.10 -8.09
CA ARG A 105 -4.06 12.32 -7.86
C ARG A 105 -3.67 12.42 -6.40
N ALA A 106 -4.12 11.49 -5.58
CA ALA A 106 -3.70 11.44 -4.18
C ALA A 106 -2.25 10.93 -4.07
N GLY A 107 -1.33 11.83 -3.72
CA GLY A 107 -0.59 11.63 -2.48
C GLY A 107 0.87 11.17 -2.49
N MET A 108 1.58 11.11 -3.63
CA MET A 108 3.05 11.03 -3.66
C MET A 108 3.64 12.17 -4.49
N ASP A 109 4.50 12.99 -3.89
CA ASP A 109 5.34 13.91 -4.64
C ASP A 109 6.35 13.09 -5.46
N ARG A 110 6.32 13.24 -6.80
CA ARG A 110 7.22 12.52 -7.73
C ARG A 110 8.70 12.74 -7.40
N LYS A 111 9.06 13.80 -6.67
CA LYS A 111 10.43 14.04 -6.19
C LYS A 111 10.91 12.99 -5.18
N ALA A 112 10.01 12.37 -4.42
CA ALA A 112 10.36 11.35 -3.43
C ALA A 112 10.65 9.96 -4.05
N TYR A 113 10.34 9.76 -5.34
CA TYR A 113 10.43 8.47 -6.03
C TYR A 113 11.82 8.17 -6.61
N LYS A 114 12.56 9.21 -7.02
CA LYS A 114 13.86 9.07 -7.71
C LYS A 114 14.95 8.35 -6.89
N PRO A 115 15.07 8.55 -5.57
CA PRO A 115 16.06 7.83 -4.75
C PRO A 115 15.68 6.37 -4.48
N LEU A 116 14.39 6.04 -4.41
CA LEU A 116 13.91 4.69 -4.05
C LEU A 116 14.16 3.68 -5.18
N LEU A 117 13.92 4.09 -6.43
CA LEU A 117 14.24 3.29 -7.61
C LEU A 117 15.75 3.09 -7.78
N ALA A 118 16.57 4.09 -7.45
CA ALA A 118 18.02 3.99 -7.55
C ALA A 118 18.61 2.93 -6.59
N SER A 119 18.00 2.73 -5.42
CA SER A 119 18.43 1.67 -4.48
C SER A 119 17.96 0.26 -4.87
N LEU A 120 16.85 0.14 -5.61
CA LEU A 120 16.32 -1.15 -6.06
C LEU A 120 16.94 -1.62 -7.39
N ALA A 121 17.48 -0.71 -8.19
CA ALA A 121 18.17 -1.02 -9.45
C ALA A 121 19.66 -1.37 -9.26
N SER A 122 20.16 -1.51 -8.03
CA SER A 122 21.56 -1.84 -7.72
C SER A 122 21.76 -3.25 -7.13
N ILE A 123 20.80 -4.16 -7.34
CA ILE A 123 20.92 -5.60 -7.07
C ILE A 123 20.75 -6.36 -8.37
#